data_AF-A0A3Q8UTW0-F1
#
_entry.id   AF-A0A3Q8UTW0-F1
#
_cell.length_a   1.000
_cell.length_b   1.000
_cell.length_c   1.000
_cell.angle_alpha   90.00
_cell.angle_beta   90.00
_cell.angle_gamma   90.00
#
_symmetry.space_group_name_H-M   'P 1'
#
loop_
_entity.id
_entity.type
_entity.pdbx_description
1 polymer ?
#
loop_
_entity_poly.entity_id
_entity_poly.type
_entity_poly.pdbx_seq_one_letter_code
_entity_poly.pdbx_strand_id
1 'polypeptide(L)'
;MTLARPGGTEKINNTSGVVYTGADWLWRDGDKGGGGNWLDDIDATNAAGDSFTLSFHSTRLKIITETFSDETTMMISVDGGPEQSVDLRSPSRVYQTTVFDTRGAGLRQAHHLSARSATTEYDVTRLARQVVLIR
;
A
#
# COMPACT_ATOMS: atom_id res chain seq x y z
N MET A 1 11.73 -11.68 -2.76
CA MET A 1 12.26 -11.25 -4.07
C MET A 1 12.36 -9.73 -4.04
N THR A 2 13.45 -9.13 -4.54
CA THR A 2 13.60 -7.67 -4.60
C THR A 2 13.36 -7.19 -6.02
N LEU A 3 12.48 -6.20 -6.19
CA LEU A 3 12.25 -5.58 -7.50
C LEU A 3 13.49 -4.85 -7.99
N ALA A 4 13.81 -5.06 -9.27
CA ALA A 4 14.93 -4.41 -9.93
C ALA A 4 14.70 -2.90 -10.08
N ARG A 5 15.78 -2.16 -10.33
CA ARG A 5 15.68 -0.72 -10.51
C ARG A 5 15.01 -0.38 -11.84
N PRO A 6 13.91 0.40 -11.84
CA PRO A 6 13.26 0.77 -13.08
C PRO A 6 14.11 1.75 -13.89
N GLY A 7 13.95 1.73 -15.21
CA GLY A 7 14.56 2.71 -16.12
C GLY A 7 13.96 4.11 -15.99
N GLY A 8 12.75 4.22 -15.42
CA GLY A 8 11.97 5.44 -15.22
C GLY A 8 10.88 5.25 -14.15
N THR A 9 9.69 5.83 -14.35
CA THR A 9 8.52 5.53 -13.52
C THR A 9 7.94 4.18 -13.92
N GLU A 10 7.78 3.28 -12.96
CA GLU A 10 7.14 1.99 -13.13
C GLU A 10 5.99 1.87 -12.13
N LYS A 11 4.81 1.51 -12.63
CA LYS A 11 3.68 1.13 -11.78
C LYS A 11 3.74 -0.38 -11.62
N ILE A 12 3.59 -0.88 -10.39
CA ILE A 12 3.61 -2.31 -10.08
C ILE A 12 2.33 -2.72 -9.33
N ASN A 13 1.87 -3.93 -9.60
CA ASN A 13 0.74 -4.54 -8.90
C ASN A 13 1.25 -5.40 -7.73
N ASN A 14 0.37 -5.82 -6.83
CA ASN A 14 0.68 -6.73 -5.73
C ASN A 14 1.32 -8.05 -6.18
N THR A 15 0.97 -8.53 -7.38
CA THR A 15 1.56 -9.72 -8.01
C THR A 15 3.04 -9.57 -8.38
N SER A 16 3.60 -8.36 -8.30
CA SER A 16 5.03 -8.07 -8.54
C SER A 16 5.92 -8.34 -7.32
N GLY A 17 5.49 -9.17 -6.37
CA GLY A 17 6.30 -9.60 -5.22
C GLY A 17 5.95 -8.92 -3.89
N VAL A 18 4.74 -8.38 -3.76
CA VAL A 18 4.18 -8.01 -2.45
C VAL A 18 3.91 -9.30 -1.66
N VAL A 19 4.29 -9.30 -0.39
CA VAL A 19 4.04 -10.42 0.53
C VAL A 19 3.04 -9.98 1.58
N TYR A 20 1.90 -10.64 1.63
CA TYR A 20 0.86 -10.42 2.63
C TYR A 20 1.05 -11.37 3.82
N THR A 21 0.95 -10.84 5.03
CA THR A 21 1.01 -11.60 6.30
C THR A 21 -0.20 -11.22 7.14
N GLY A 22 -0.91 -12.22 7.65
CA GLY A 22 -2.19 -12.01 8.33
C GLY A 22 -3.19 -13.09 7.99
N ALA A 23 -4.29 -13.13 8.74
CA ALA A 23 -5.34 -14.14 8.55
C ALA A 23 -6.59 -13.61 7.85
N ASP A 24 -6.76 -12.28 7.74
CA ASP A 24 -8.02 -11.65 7.31
C ASP A 24 -7.90 -10.92 5.96
N TRP A 25 -6.86 -11.24 5.18
CA TRP A 25 -6.70 -10.69 3.84
C TRP A 25 -7.77 -11.22 2.89
N LEU A 26 -8.51 -10.29 2.29
CA LEU A 26 -9.60 -10.55 1.36
C LEU A 26 -9.37 -9.78 0.07
N TRP A 27 -9.42 -10.52 -1.05
CA TRP A 27 -9.48 -9.91 -2.37
C TRP A 27 -10.91 -9.43 -2.67
N ARG A 28 -11.02 -8.21 -3.22
CA ARG A 28 -12.27 -7.57 -3.61
C ARG A 28 -12.20 -7.18 -5.09
N ASP A 29 -13.14 -7.69 -5.87
CA ASP A 29 -13.34 -7.30 -7.28
C ASP A 29 -14.12 -5.99 -7.41
N GLY A 30 -14.37 -5.58 -8.65
CA GLY A 30 -15.08 -4.36 -9.03
C GLY A 30 -16.39 -4.16 -8.27
N ASP A 31 -17.18 -5.24 -8.19
CA ASP A 31 -18.51 -5.25 -7.56
C ASP A 31 -18.45 -5.29 -6.03
N LYS A 32 -17.30 -5.65 -5.44
CA LYS A 32 -17.08 -5.77 -3.99
C LYS A 32 -16.26 -4.63 -3.41
N GLY A 33 -16.24 -3.48 -4.09
CA GLY A 33 -15.55 -2.28 -3.65
C GLY A 33 -14.14 -2.10 -4.23
N GLY A 34 -13.73 -2.94 -5.18
CA GLY A 34 -12.49 -2.75 -5.94
C GLY A 34 -12.64 -1.83 -7.16
N GLY A 35 -13.86 -1.54 -7.61
CA GLY A 35 -14.11 -0.85 -8.88
C GLY A 35 -13.56 0.57 -8.89
N GLY A 36 -12.78 0.95 -9.90
CA GLY A 36 -12.08 2.23 -9.97
C GLY A 36 -10.66 2.20 -9.41
N ASN A 37 -10.26 1.14 -8.70
CA ASN A 37 -8.86 0.85 -8.44
C ASN A 37 -8.16 0.31 -9.70
N TRP A 38 -6.84 0.13 -9.61
CA TRP A 38 -6.10 -0.45 -10.72
C TRP A 38 -6.54 -1.89 -10.95
N LEU A 39 -6.98 -2.20 -12.18
CA LEU A 39 -7.56 -3.48 -12.60
C LEU A 39 -8.91 -3.78 -11.93
N ASP A 40 -9.57 -2.74 -11.41
CA ASP A 40 -10.86 -2.82 -10.73
C ASP A 40 -10.87 -3.83 -9.58
N ASP A 41 -9.77 -3.92 -8.84
CA ASP A 41 -9.67 -4.77 -7.67
C ASP A 41 -8.78 -4.20 -6.55
N ILE A 42 -8.91 -4.76 -5.35
CA ILE A 42 -8.16 -4.34 -4.15
C ILE A 42 -8.01 -5.51 -3.16
N ASP A 43 -6.93 -5.52 -2.37
CA ASP A 43 -6.82 -6.39 -1.19
C ASP A 43 -7.14 -5.58 0.07
N ALA A 44 -7.91 -6.18 0.95
CA ALA A 44 -8.45 -5.55 2.13
C ALA A 44 -8.28 -6.45 3.34
N THR A 45 -8.14 -5.86 4.53
CA THR A 45 -8.15 -6.57 5.81
C THR A 45 -8.87 -5.71 6.85
N ASN A 46 -9.56 -6.34 7.79
CA ASN A 46 -10.14 -5.66 8.95
C ASN A 46 -9.39 -6.00 10.25
N ALA A 47 -8.30 -6.76 10.15
CA ALA A 47 -7.55 -7.24 11.29
C ALA A 47 -6.34 -6.36 11.62
N ALA A 48 -6.28 -5.91 12.87
CA ALA A 48 -5.12 -5.21 13.42
C ALA A 48 -3.83 -6.00 13.17
N GLY A 49 -2.81 -5.34 12.62
CA GLY A 49 -1.50 -5.95 12.42
C GLY A 49 -1.36 -6.83 11.17
N ASP A 50 -2.45 -7.10 10.44
CA ASP A 50 -2.34 -7.62 9.09
C ASP A 50 -1.48 -6.65 8.26
N SER A 51 -0.52 -7.20 7.52
CA SER A 51 0.57 -6.43 6.94
C SER A 51 0.93 -6.90 5.54
N PHE A 52 1.52 -5.99 4.77
CA PHE A 52 2.17 -6.32 3.52
C PHE A 52 3.59 -5.77 3.51
N THR A 53 4.46 -6.47 2.79
CA THR A 53 5.84 -6.02 2.58
C THR A 53 6.21 -6.00 1.11
N LEU A 54 7.18 -5.15 0.77
CA LEU A 54 7.74 -5.04 -0.57
C LEU A 54 9.23 -4.72 -0.49
N SER A 55 10.05 -5.58 -1.09
CA SER A 55 11.46 -5.26 -1.34
C SER A 55 11.61 -4.63 -2.72
N PHE A 56 12.24 -3.45 -2.79
CA PHE A 56 12.35 -2.67 -4.03
C PHE A 56 13.72 -2.01 -4.16
N HIS A 57 14.15 -1.73 -5.38
CA HIS A 57 15.34 -0.92 -5.66
C HIS A 57 14.93 0.32 -6.44
N SER A 58 14.79 1.47 -5.76
CA SER A 58 14.33 2.71 -6.39
C SER A 58 14.76 3.89 -5.53
N THR A 59 14.75 5.10 -6.10
CA THR A 59 15.04 6.33 -5.34
C THR A 59 13.80 6.97 -4.75
N ARG A 60 12.61 6.50 -5.15
CA ARG A 60 11.33 7.00 -4.64
C ARG A 60 10.21 5.99 -4.87
N LEU A 61 9.45 5.75 -3.82
CA LEU A 61 8.27 4.89 -3.82
C LEU A 61 7.04 5.73 -3.48
N LYS A 62 5.94 5.49 -4.18
CA LYS A 62 4.61 5.97 -3.82
C LYS A 62 3.68 4.79 -3.58
N ILE A 63 2.83 4.92 -2.58
CA ILE A 63 1.71 4.00 -2.36
C ILE A 63 0.44 4.68 -2.87
N ILE A 64 -0.30 3.95 -3.71
CA ILE A 64 -1.56 4.39 -4.28
C ILE A 64 -2.65 3.39 -3.92
N THR A 65 -3.71 3.89 -3.28
CA THR A 65 -4.87 3.10 -2.85
C THR A 65 -6.12 3.97 -2.88
N GLU A 66 -7.26 3.42 -2.46
CA GLU A 66 -8.47 4.21 -2.23
C GLU A 66 -8.50 4.84 -0.84
N THR A 67 -9.29 5.91 -0.72
CA THR A 67 -9.65 6.50 0.56
C THR A 67 -11.17 6.56 0.67
N PHE A 68 -11.73 6.30 1.86
CA PHE A 68 -13.15 6.44 2.13
C PHE A 68 -13.45 6.53 3.62
N SER A 69 -14.70 6.79 4.00
CA SER A 69 -15.10 6.94 5.40
C SER A 69 -15.03 5.64 6.21
N ASP A 70 -15.05 4.48 5.53
CA ASP A 70 -14.90 3.14 6.14
C ASP A 70 -13.44 2.65 6.18
N GLU A 71 -12.50 3.50 5.73
CA GLU A 71 -11.07 3.22 5.77
C GLU A 71 -10.45 3.62 7.11
N THR A 72 -9.20 3.21 7.31
CA THR A 72 -8.52 3.32 8.60
C THR A 72 -7.07 3.78 8.45
N THR A 73 -6.33 3.74 9.55
CA THR A 73 -4.92 4.13 9.56
C THR A 73 -4.03 2.98 9.12
N MET A 74 -3.13 3.26 8.18
CA MET A 74 -2.02 2.39 7.80
C MET A 74 -0.72 2.88 8.46
N MET A 75 0.00 1.98 9.12
CA MET A 75 1.33 2.27 9.68
C MET A 75 2.38 1.79 8.69
N ILE A 76 3.26 2.69 8.23
CA ILE A 76 4.27 2.39 7.20
C ILE A 76 5.68 2.59 7.77
N SER A 77 6.56 1.63 7.52
CA SER A 77 8.00 1.75 7.77
C SER A 77 8.80 1.43 6.51
N VAL A 78 9.93 2.12 6.35
CA VAL A 78 10.95 1.84 5.34
C VAL A 78 12.23 1.44 6.07
N ASP A 79 12.81 0.31 5.67
CA ASP A 79 14.03 -0.29 6.23
C ASP A 79 13.98 -0.50 7.76
N GLY A 80 12.79 -0.74 8.31
CA GLY A 80 12.59 -0.93 9.75
C GLY A 80 12.75 0.36 10.58
N GLY A 81 12.76 1.53 9.92
CA GLY A 81 12.73 2.82 10.60
C GLY A 81 11.40 3.09 11.33
N PRO A 82 11.27 4.26 11.98
CA PRO A 82 10.05 4.64 12.68
C PRO A 82 8.81 4.56 11.76
N GLU A 83 7.71 4.04 12.29
CA GLU A 83 6.47 3.97 11.55
C GLU A 83 5.85 5.35 11.36
N GLN A 84 5.34 5.60 10.17
CA GLN A 84 4.54 6.77 9.81
C GLN A 84 3.07 6.35 9.76
N SER A 85 2.22 7.12 10.43
CA SER A 85 0.77 6.96 10.40
C SER A 85 0.20 7.64 9.15
N VAL A 86 -0.56 6.89 8.35
CA VAL A 86 -1.27 7.38 7.16
C VAL A 86 -2.76 7.14 7.35
N ASP A 87 -3.52 8.22 7.50
CA ASP A 87 -4.98 8.18 7.59
C ASP A 87 -5.58 8.04 6.19
N LEU A 88 -6.32 6.95 5.95
CA LEU A 88 -6.97 6.68 4.67
C LEU A 88 -8.43 7.16 4.63
N ARG A 89 -8.89 7.89 5.67
CA ARG A 89 -10.28 8.37 5.72
C ARG A 89 -10.52 9.57 4.83
N SER A 90 -11.63 9.53 4.10
CA SER A 90 -12.15 10.69 3.35
C SER A 90 -13.70 10.71 3.35
N PRO A 91 -14.35 11.89 3.22
CA PRO A 91 -15.81 12.00 3.22
C PRO A 91 -16.52 11.29 2.06
N SER A 92 -15.81 11.09 0.95
CA SER A 92 -16.28 10.38 -0.25
C SER A 92 -15.21 9.39 -0.72
N ARG A 93 -15.63 8.34 -1.43
CA ARG A 93 -14.70 7.31 -1.92
C ARG A 93 -13.89 7.89 -3.06
N VAL A 94 -12.57 7.89 -2.94
CA VAL A 94 -11.65 8.36 -3.97
C VAL A 94 -10.66 7.27 -4.26
N TYR A 95 -10.68 6.78 -5.50
CA TYR A 95 -9.76 5.75 -5.96
C TYR A 95 -8.44 6.34 -6.43
N GLN A 96 -7.39 5.53 -6.41
CA GLN A 96 -6.08 5.87 -6.99
C GLN A 96 -5.43 7.11 -6.35
N THR A 97 -5.64 7.30 -5.05
CA THR A 97 -5.05 8.37 -4.25
C THR A 97 -3.63 8.00 -3.85
N THR A 98 -2.66 8.91 -4.07
CA THR A 98 -1.32 8.76 -3.49
C THR A 98 -1.38 9.07 -2.00
N VAL A 99 -1.23 8.05 -1.16
CA VAL A 99 -1.36 8.17 0.31
C VAL A 99 0.00 8.21 1.02
N PHE A 100 1.06 7.77 0.32
CA PHE A 100 2.42 7.82 0.83
C PHE A 100 3.43 8.08 -0.29
N ASP A 101 4.50 8.80 0.00
CA ASP A 101 5.51 9.18 -0.96
C ASP A 101 6.87 9.37 -0.26
N THR A 102 7.87 8.57 -0.62
CA THR A 102 9.23 8.65 -0.03
C THR A 102 10.07 9.78 -0.65
N ARG A 103 9.44 10.78 -1.29
CA ARG A 103 10.14 11.93 -1.87
C ARG A 103 11.09 12.54 -0.84
N GLY A 104 12.35 12.71 -1.23
CA GLY A 104 13.37 13.34 -0.39
C GLY A 104 14.00 12.41 0.66
N ALA A 105 13.56 11.15 0.77
CA ALA A 105 14.12 10.19 1.72
C ALA A 105 15.54 9.69 1.35
N GLY A 106 16.10 10.10 0.20
CA GLY A 106 17.48 9.76 -0.18
C GLY A 106 17.71 8.29 -0.51
N LEU A 107 16.66 7.56 -0.92
CA LEU A 107 16.75 6.14 -1.30
C LEU A 107 17.71 5.98 -2.49
N ARG A 108 18.66 5.05 -2.38
CA ARG A 108 19.77 4.87 -3.36
C ARG A 108 20.19 3.41 -3.56
N GLN A 109 19.60 2.49 -2.81
CA GLN A 109 19.95 1.08 -2.81
C GLN A 109 18.69 0.22 -2.82
N ALA A 110 18.81 -1.07 -2.52
CA ALA A 110 17.65 -1.90 -2.24
C ALA A 110 17.08 -1.53 -0.85
N HIS A 111 15.75 -1.43 -0.78
CA HIS A 111 14.99 -1.03 0.38
C HIS A 111 13.85 -2.01 0.64
N HIS A 112 13.36 -2.01 1.88
CA HIS A 112 12.24 -2.83 2.32
C HIS A 112 11.14 -1.94 2.90
N LEU A 113 9.96 -1.98 2.28
CA LEU A 113 8.74 -1.38 2.80
C LEU A 113 7.99 -2.43 3.63
N SER A 114 7.51 -2.03 4.80
CA SER A 114 6.47 -2.76 5.53
C SER A 114 5.32 -1.81 5.84
N ALA A 115 4.10 -2.27 5.62
CA ALA A 115 2.90 -1.54 5.99
C ALA A 115 1.93 -2.48 6.70
N ARG A 116 1.26 -2.00 7.74
CA ARG A 116 0.29 -2.78 8.50
C ARG A 116 -0.96 -1.97 8.83
N SER A 117 -2.08 -2.67 8.98
CA SER A 117 -3.29 -2.10 9.56
C SER A 117 -3.04 -1.70 11.02
N ALA A 118 -3.46 -0.50 11.38
CA ALA A 118 -3.46 -0.03 12.77
C ALA A 118 -4.72 -0.45 13.54
N THR A 119 -5.77 -0.92 12.86
CA THR A 119 -7.14 -0.86 13.39
C THR A 119 -7.47 -2.02 14.31
N THR A 120 -7.96 -1.70 15.52
CA THR A 120 -8.60 -2.61 16.48
C THR A 120 -10.13 -2.52 16.46
N GLU A 121 -10.71 -1.99 15.38
CA GLU A 121 -12.14 -1.64 15.25
C GLU A 121 -12.68 -2.18 13.91
N TYR A 122 -14.00 -2.40 13.79
CA TYR A 122 -14.72 -3.07 12.67
C TYR A 122 -14.58 -2.41 11.28
N ASP A 123 -13.65 -1.48 11.12
CA ASP A 123 -13.40 -0.73 9.91
C ASP A 123 -12.37 -1.44 9.02
N VAL A 124 -12.44 -1.18 7.72
CA VAL A 124 -11.60 -1.83 6.72
C VAL A 124 -10.28 -1.07 6.61
N THR A 125 -9.16 -1.77 6.55
CA THR A 125 -7.92 -1.21 5.98
C THR A 125 -7.74 -1.81 4.60
N ARG A 126 -8.05 -1.04 3.57
CA ARG A 126 -7.74 -1.45 2.19
C ARG A 126 -6.32 -1.03 1.87
N LEU A 127 -5.46 -2.03 1.92
CA LEU A 127 -4.03 -1.85 1.79
C LEU A 127 -3.64 -2.02 0.33
N ALA A 128 -2.87 -1.04 -0.13
CA ALA A 128 -2.65 -0.72 -1.53
C ALA A 128 -2.31 -1.92 -2.44
N ARG A 129 -2.99 -1.99 -3.59
CA ARG A 129 -2.56 -2.83 -4.72
C ARG A 129 -1.58 -2.13 -5.66
N GLN A 130 -1.59 -0.80 -5.71
CA GLN A 130 -0.73 -0.04 -6.60
C GLN A 130 0.43 0.59 -5.83
N VAL A 131 1.64 0.15 -6.15
CA VAL A 131 2.86 0.86 -5.76
C VAL A 131 3.46 1.46 -7.04
N VAL A 132 3.99 2.68 -6.95
CA VAL A 132 4.70 3.32 -8.05
C VAL A 132 6.15 3.52 -7.65
N LEU A 133 7.05 2.88 -8.38
CA LEU A 133 8.49 3.02 -8.24
C LEU A 133 8.99 4.07 -9.23
N ILE A 134 9.92 4.93 -8.80
CA ILE A 134 10.46 6.02 -9.61
C ILE A 134 12.00 5.98 -9.57
N ARG A 135 12.64 6.11 -10.73
CA ARG A 135 14.11 6.09 -10.83
C ARG A 135 14.80 7.27 -10.18
#